data_AF-A0A1Q5TC44-F1
#
_entry.id   AF-A0A1Q5TC44-F1
#
_cell.length_a   1.000
_cell.length_b   1.000
_cell.length_c   1.000
_cell.angle_alpha   90.00
_cell.angle_beta   90.00
_cell.angle_gamma   90.00
#
_symmetry.space_group_name_H-M   'P 1'
#
loop_
_entity.id
_entity.type
_entity.pdbx_description
1 polymer ?
#
loop_
_entity_poly.entity_id
_entity_poly.type
_entity_poly.pdbx_seq_one_letter_code
_entity_poly.pdbx_strand_id
1 'polypeptide(L)'
;MTRFNATAYTRYYTANPCLDQLLTLSKFNRLRAFVDNMKVLGLTMQDMEDDVVSRFNLPSPTVQKTKSQALPGSLCPTTTQRSIQHHPWLDCFPFPRMRDNLLTVV
;
A
#
# COMPACT_ATOMS: atom_id res chain seq x y z
N MET A 1 8.05 8.52 14.93
CA MET A 1 6.83 7.68 14.79
C MET A 1 6.39 7.03 16.10
N THR A 2 7.28 6.37 16.85
CA THR A 2 6.95 5.58 18.07
C THR A 2 6.33 6.38 19.22
N ARG A 3 6.81 7.61 19.48
CA ARG A 3 6.30 8.47 20.57
C ARG A 3 4.81 8.84 20.42
N PHE A 4 4.35 9.15 19.20
CA PHE A 4 2.94 9.49 18.97
C PHE A 4 2.02 8.28 19.20
N ASN A 5 2.41 7.12 18.66
CA ASN A 5 1.67 5.86 18.84
C ASN A 5 1.54 5.48 20.32
N ALA A 6 2.62 5.58 21.09
CA ALA A 6 2.61 5.28 22.53
C ALA A 6 1.65 6.22 23.29
N THR A 7 1.75 7.54 23.08
CA THR A 7 0.88 8.52 23.74
C THR A 7 -0.59 8.32 23.39
N ALA A 8 -0.90 8.07 22.12
CA ALA A 8 -2.28 7.83 21.69
C ALA A 8 -2.83 6.52 22.29
N TYR A 9 -2.02 5.47 22.35
CA TYR A 9 -2.40 4.18 22.93
C TYR A 9 -2.67 4.28 24.43
N THR A 10 -1.80 4.95 25.19
CA THR A 10 -2.00 5.18 26.62
C THR A 10 -3.32 5.91 26.89
N ARG A 11 -3.58 6.99 26.14
CA ARG A 11 -4.83 7.77 26.26
C ARG A 11 -6.09 6.97 25.96
N TYR A 12 -6.04 6.13 24.93
CA TYR A 12 -7.12 5.20 24.62
C TYR A 12 -7.36 4.21 25.77
N TYR A 13 -6.30 3.59 26.29
CA TYR A 13 -6.40 2.61 27.38
C TYR A 13 -6.94 3.21 28.69
N THR A 14 -6.62 4.48 28.98
CA THR A 14 -7.15 5.22 30.13
C THR A 14 -8.53 5.84 29.88
N ALA A 15 -9.25 5.42 28.82
CA ALA A 15 -10.56 5.94 28.42
C ALA A 15 -10.63 7.47 28.24
N ASN A 16 -9.52 8.11 27.85
CA ASN A 16 -9.41 9.55 27.63
C ASN A 16 -8.83 9.86 26.23
N PRO A 17 -9.54 9.49 25.15
CA PRO A 17 -9.10 9.81 23.80
C PRO A 17 -9.16 11.32 23.54
N CYS A 18 -8.17 11.85 22.83
CA CYS A 18 -8.14 13.26 22.44
C CYS A 18 -8.55 13.40 20.97
N LEU A 19 -9.63 14.17 20.71
CA LEU A 19 -10.15 14.38 19.36
C LEU A 19 -9.14 15.02 18.41
N ASP A 20 -8.28 15.91 18.91
CA ASP A 20 -7.22 16.56 18.11
C ASP A 20 -6.21 15.55 17.55
N GLN A 21 -6.10 14.37 18.16
CA GLN A 21 -5.22 13.30 17.69
C GLN A 21 -5.84 12.50 16.53
N LEU A 22 -7.15 12.62 16.26
CA LEU A 22 -7.86 11.79 15.29
C LEU A 22 -7.31 11.92 13.87
N LEU A 23 -7.05 13.16 13.42
CA LEU A 23 -6.50 13.41 12.09
C LEU A 23 -5.08 12.83 11.97
N THR A 24 -4.26 13.00 13.01
CA THR A 24 -2.90 12.48 13.05
C THR A 24 -2.89 10.94 13.09
N LEU A 25 -3.78 10.33 13.88
CA LEU A 25 -3.98 8.87 13.91
C LEU A 25 -4.43 8.33 12.56
N SER A 26 -5.35 9.02 11.89
CA SER A 26 -5.84 8.61 10.57
C SER A 26 -4.71 8.62 9.53
N LYS A 27 -3.89 9.70 9.51
CA LYS A 27 -2.71 9.80 8.63
C LYS A 27 -1.69 8.71 8.95
N PHE A 28 -1.45 8.47 10.24
CA PHE A 28 -0.51 7.47 10.71
C PHE A 28 -0.94 6.05 10.34
N ASN A 29 -2.22 5.71 10.55
CA ASN A 29 -2.78 4.41 10.17
C ASN A 29 -2.71 4.19 8.66
N ARG A 30 -2.95 5.25 7.86
CA ARG A 30 -2.80 5.18 6.40
C ARG A 30 -1.35 4.87 5.99
N LEU A 31 -0.37 5.58 6.55
CA LEU A 31 1.04 5.31 6.26
C LEU A 31 1.46 3.91 6.69
N ARG A 32 1.04 3.47 7.89
CA ARG A 32 1.35 2.12 8.38
C ARG A 32 0.77 1.05 7.45
N ALA A 33 -0.51 1.19 7.07
CA ALA A 33 -1.16 0.26 6.15
C ALA A 33 -0.46 0.22 4.79
N PHE A 34 0.02 1.36 4.29
CA PHE A 34 0.77 1.43 3.04
C PHE A 34 2.08 0.63 3.12
N VAL A 35 2.85 0.79 4.21
CA VAL A 35 4.09 0.03 4.46
C VAL A 35 3.81 -1.46 4.60
N ASP A 36 2.72 -1.84 5.25
CA ASP A 36 2.34 -3.26 5.39
C ASP A 36 1.94 -3.87 4.03
N ASN A 37 1.23 -3.11 3.19
CA ASN A 37 0.92 -3.54 1.83
C ASN A 37 2.18 -3.69 0.97
N MET A 38 3.16 -2.80 1.09
CA MET A 38 4.47 -2.95 0.43
C MET A 38 5.13 -4.27 0.81
N LYS A 39 5.13 -4.64 2.09
CA LYS A 39 5.70 -5.92 2.56
C LYS A 39 4.96 -7.14 2.03
N VAL A 40 3.63 -7.10 2.00
CA VAL A 40 2.81 -8.18 1.40
C VAL A 40 3.13 -8.33 -0.08
N LEU A 41 3.39 -7.20 -0.76
CA LEU A 41 3.85 -7.19 -2.12
C LEU A 41 5.35 -7.52 -2.24
N GLY A 42 6.12 -7.67 -1.16
CA GLY A 42 7.56 -7.90 -1.25
C GLY A 42 8.31 -6.77 -1.95
N LEU A 43 7.80 -5.54 -1.86
CA LEU A 43 8.46 -4.33 -2.35
C LEU A 43 9.46 -3.81 -1.32
N THR A 44 10.60 -3.32 -1.78
CA THR A 44 11.62 -2.66 -0.96
C THR A 44 11.61 -1.15 -1.18
N MET A 45 12.47 -0.42 -0.47
CA MET A 45 12.61 1.03 -0.67
C MET A 45 13.23 1.37 -2.03
N GLN A 46 14.01 0.47 -2.61
CA GLN A 46 14.57 0.63 -3.96
C GLN A 46 13.48 0.60 -5.02
N ASP A 47 12.39 -0.15 -4.79
CA ASP A 47 11.23 -0.17 -5.70
C ASP A 47 10.43 1.16 -5.69
N MET A 48 10.84 2.14 -4.88
CA MET A 48 10.21 3.47 -4.78
C MET A 48 11.00 4.58 -5.50
N GLU A 49 12.03 4.23 -6.28
CA GLU A 49 12.78 5.18 -7.11
C GLU A 49 12.00 5.55 -8.39
N ASP A 50 12.12 6.79 -8.87
CA ASP A 50 11.21 7.40 -9.86
C ASP A 50 11.02 6.59 -11.17
N ASP A 51 12.04 5.83 -11.60
CA ASP A 51 12.04 5.09 -12.88
C ASP A 51 11.74 3.58 -12.74
N VAL A 52 11.22 3.14 -11.58
CA VAL A 52 10.88 1.73 -11.37
C VAL A 52 9.51 1.42 -11.98
N VAL A 53 9.44 0.34 -12.77
CA VAL A 53 8.20 -0.18 -13.35
C VAL A 53 7.62 -1.28 -12.46
N SER A 54 6.30 -1.24 -12.24
CA SER A 54 5.60 -2.29 -11.51
C SER A 54 5.85 -3.66 -12.15
N ARG A 55 6.22 -4.61 -11.30
CA ARG A 55 6.37 -6.02 -11.67
C ARG A 55 5.12 -6.63 -12.31
N PHE A 56 3.94 -6.04 -12.11
CA PHE A 56 2.72 -6.52 -12.75
C PHE A 56 2.68 -6.27 -14.26
N ASN A 57 3.55 -5.40 -14.78
CA ASN A 57 3.73 -5.16 -16.21
C ASN A 57 4.89 -5.95 -16.84
N LEU A 58 5.73 -6.61 -16.02
CA LEU A 58 6.87 -7.36 -16.56
C LEU A 58 6.40 -8.71 -17.11
N PRO A 59 6.77 -9.10 -18.34
CA PRO A 59 6.41 -10.40 -18.94
C PRO A 59 7.15 -11.60 -18.31
N SER A 60 7.73 -11.44 -17.12
CA SER A 60 8.61 -12.43 -16.50
C SER A 60 7.82 -13.66 -15.99
N PRO A 61 8.33 -14.89 -16.19
CA PRO A 61 7.78 -16.10 -15.55
C PRO A 61 7.70 -16.00 -14.02
N THR A 62 8.40 -15.05 -13.40
CA THR A 62 8.33 -14.74 -11.96
C THR A 62 7.00 -14.10 -11.54
N VAL A 63 6.27 -13.43 -12.44
CA VAL A 63 4.89 -12.95 -12.19
C VAL A 63 3.91 -14.13 -12.12
N GLN A 64 4.26 -15.28 -12.70
CA GLN A 64 3.52 -16.52 -12.44
C GLN A 64 3.80 -17.05 -11.03
N LYS A 65 4.93 -16.71 -10.39
CA LYS A 65 5.21 -17.03 -8.99
C LYS A 65 4.49 -16.12 -7.98
N THR A 66 4.09 -14.90 -8.35
CA THR A 66 3.14 -14.14 -7.52
C THR A 66 1.72 -14.71 -7.58
N LYS A 67 1.42 -15.65 -8.50
CA LYS A 67 0.25 -16.54 -8.34
C LYS A 67 0.47 -17.60 -7.25
N SER A 68 1.72 -17.94 -6.93
CA SER A 68 2.09 -18.93 -5.89
C SER A 68 2.04 -18.35 -4.47
N GLN A 69 2.23 -17.03 -4.33
CA GLN A 69 2.01 -16.33 -3.08
C GLN A 69 0.58 -15.78 -3.12
N ALA A 70 -0.34 -16.39 -2.37
CA ALA A 70 -1.74 -15.99 -2.34
C ALA A 70 -1.87 -14.55 -1.82
N LEU A 71 -1.80 -13.57 -2.72
CA LEU A 71 -2.04 -12.17 -2.39
C LEU A 71 -3.48 -12.04 -1.88
N PRO A 72 -3.73 -11.18 -0.86
CA PRO A 72 -5.08 -10.81 -0.50
C PRO A 72 -5.82 -10.26 -1.72
N GLY A 73 -7.12 -10.58 -1.86
CA GLY A 73 -7.91 -10.15 -3.01
C GLY A 73 -7.90 -8.64 -3.26
N SER A 74 -7.71 -7.83 -2.22
CA SER A 74 -7.58 -6.36 -2.29
C SER A 74 -6.29 -5.88 -2.95
N LEU A 75 -5.22 -6.68 -2.93
CA LEU A 75 -3.89 -6.37 -3.47
C LEU A 75 -3.56 -7.18 -4.73
N CYS A 76 -4.46 -8.06 -5.17
CA CYS A 76 -4.31 -8.71 -6.46
C CYS A 76 -4.22 -7.65 -7.59
N PRO A 77 -3.38 -7.89 -8.60
CA PRO A 77 -3.28 -7.00 -9.76
C PRO A 77 -4.56 -7.04 -10.59
N THR A 78 -5.04 -5.87 -11.00
CA THR A 78 -6.19 -5.74 -11.91
C THR A 78 -5.75 -5.98 -13.36
N THR A 79 -6.73 -6.11 -14.27
CA THR A 79 -6.45 -6.18 -15.70
C THR A 79 -5.81 -4.87 -16.19
N THR A 80 -6.30 -3.72 -15.75
CA THR A 80 -5.77 -2.40 -16.11
C THR A 80 -4.31 -2.24 -15.70
N GLN A 81 -3.97 -2.65 -14.47
CA GLN A 81 -2.59 -2.59 -13.97
C GLN A 81 -1.60 -3.45 -14.78
N ARG A 82 -2.06 -4.53 -15.40
CA ARG A 82 -1.21 -5.39 -16.26
C ARG A 82 -1.03 -4.84 -17.68
N SER A 83 -1.91 -3.92 -18.08
CA SER A 83 -1.93 -3.36 -19.43
C SER A 83 -1.25 -2.00 -19.51
N ILE A 84 -1.22 -1.24 -18.41
CA ILE A 84 -0.69 0.12 -18.35
C ILE A 84 0.57 0.13 -17.48
N GLN A 85 1.69 0.51 -18.09
CA GLN A 85 2.94 0.72 -17.38
C GLN A 85 2.76 1.79 -16.30
N HIS A 86 3.14 1.45 -15.07
CA HIS A 86 3.02 2.34 -13.92
C HIS A 86 4.07 2.01 -12.87
N HIS A 87 4.24 2.94 -11.93
CA HIS A 87 5.20 2.80 -10.84
C HIS A 87 4.64 1.94 -9.68
N PRO A 88 5.45 1.07 -9.03
CA PRO A 88 5.00 0.15 -7.97
C PRO A 88 4.28 0.79 -6.77
N TRP A 89 4.55 2.06 -6.46
CA TRP A 89 3.85 2.79 -5.38
C TRP A 89 2.32 2.69 -5.49
N LEU A 90 1.78 2.63 -6.72
CA LEU A 90 0.35 2.53 -6.97
C LEU A 90 -0.22 1.15 -6.58
N ASP A 91 0.59 0.10 -6.58
CA ASP A 91 0.17 -1.26 -6.18
C ASP A 91 -0.17 -1.37 -4.69
N CYS A 92 0.34 -0.44 -3.88
CA CYS A 92 0.19 -0.47 -2.43
C CYS A 92 -1.21 -0.04 -1.95
N PHE A 93 -2.08 0.43 -2.85
CA PHE A 93 -3.44 0.78 -2.51
C PHE A 93 -4.35 -0.45 -2.48
N PRO A 94 -5.05 -0.72 -1.36
CA PRO A 94 -5.89 -1.91 -1.21
C PRO A 94 -7.26 -1.80 -1.90
N PHE A 95 -7.42 -0.87 -2.85
CA PHE A 95 -8.68 -0.59 -3.53
C PHE A 95 -8.49 -0.71 -5.05
N PRO A 96 -8.87 -1.85 -5.66
CA PRO A 96 -8.70 -2.09 -7.10
C PRO A 96 -9.24 -0.95 -7.97
N ARG A 97 -10.48 -0.51 -7.73
CA ARG A 97 -11.12 0.57 -8.50
C ARG A 97 -10.37 1.90 -8.41
N MET A 98 -9.79 2.21 -7.25
CA MET A 98 -9.03 3.45 -7.09
C MET A 98 -7.73 3.40 -7.89
N ARG A 99 -7.03 2.25 -7.88
CA ARG A 99 -5.83 2.02 -8.68
C ARG A 99 -6.14 2.16 -10.16
N ASP A 100 -7.20 1.52 -10.64
CA ASP A 100 -7.61 1.61 -12.04
C ASP A 100 -7.93 3.06 -12.44
N ASN A 101 -8.69 3.80 -11.62
CA ASN A 101 -9.00 5.20 -11.89
C ASN A 101 -7.72 6.05 -11.99
N LEU A 102 -6.77 5.87 -11.07
CA LEU A 102 -5.51 6.60 -11.07
C LEU A 102 -4.65 6.30 -12.31
N LEU A 103 -4.77 5.10 -12.88
CA LEU A 103 -4.06 4.72 -14.11
C LEU A 103 -4.72 5.26 -15.38
N THR A 104 -6.04 5.42 -15.38
CA THR A 104 -6.77 5.88 -16.57
C THR A 104 -6.91 7.40 -16.66
N VAL A 105 -6.69 8.12 -15.56
CA VAL A 105 -6.81 9.59 -15.49
C VAL A 105 -5.47 10.28 -15.80
N VAL A 106 -4.36 9.55 -15.70
CA VAL A 106 -3.00 10.06 -16.03
C VAL A 106 -2.74 9.91 -17.52
#